data_AF-V6HCG6-F1
#
_entry.id   AF-V6HCG6-F1
#
_cell.length_a   1.000
_cell.length_b   1.000
_cell.length_c   1.000
_cell.angle_alpha   90.00
_cell.angle_beta   90.00
_cell.angle_gamma   90.00
#
_symmetry.space_group_name_H-M   'P 1'
#
loop_
_entity.id
_entity.type
_entity.pdbx_description
1 polymer ?
#
loop_
_entity_poly.entity_id
_entity_poly.type
_entity_poly.pdbx_seq_one_letter_code
_entity_poly.pdbx_strand_id
1 'polypeptide(L)' 'MKLGMINNVVEVTELRVPPGNRLHKLSGDREGQYSISINTQWRICFNFENNHAFNVEITDYH' A
#
# COMPACT_ATOMS: atom_id res chain seq x y z
N MET A 1 8.54 -11.07 -1.04
CA MET A 1 7.51 -10.68 -2.03
C MET A 1 6.56 -9.68 -1.40
N LYS A 2 6.17 -8.59 -2.09
CA LYS A 2 5.41 -7.45 -1.51
C LYS A 2 3.96 -7.79 -1.15
N LEU A 3 3.28 -8.58 -1.97
CA LEU A 3 1.91 -9.02 -1.69
C LEU A 3 1.84 -9.88 -0.42
N GLY A 4 2.87 -10.70 -0.18
CA GLY A 4 3.00 -11.46 1.06
C GLY A 4 3.21 -10.58 2.29
N MET A 5 3.82 -9.40 2.16
CA MET A 5 3.92 -8.46 3.28
C MET A 5 2.55 -7.87 3.61
N ILE A 6 1.83 -7.38 2.59
CA ILE A 6 0.48 -6.81 2.76
C ILE A 6 -0.49 -7.82 3.41
N ASN A 7 -0.39 -9.10 3.06
CA ASN A 7 -1.28 -10.13 3.59
C ASN A 7 -0.95 -10.57 5.03
N ASN A 8 0.24 -10.26 5.54
CA ASN A 8 0.69 -10.70 6.86
C ASN A 8 0.66 -9.60 7.93
N VAL A 9 0.49 -8.33 7.52
CA VAL A 9 0.46 -7.23 8.47
C VAL A 9 -0.88 -7.18 9.19
N VAL A 10 -0.82 -6.94 10.49
CA VAL A 10 -2.00 -6.70 11.33
C VAL A 10 -2.35 -5.22 11.27
N GLU A 11 -1.34 -4.35 11.25
CA GLU A 11 -1.52 -2.91 11.10
C GLU A 11 -0.86 -2.37 9.84
N VAL A 12 -1.56 -1.45 9.16
CA VAL A 12 -1.03 -0.80 7.94
C VAL A 12 0.30 -0.08 8.19
N THR A 13 0.51 0.41 9.41
CA THR A 13 1.73 1.11 9.85
C THR A 13 2.97 0.23 9.77
N GLU A 14 2.84 -1.10 9.90
CA GLU A 14 3.94 -2.05 9.76
C GLU A 14 4.55 -2.01 8.35
N LEU A 15 3.75 -1.67 7.34
CA LEU A 15 4.21 -1.49 5.96
C LEU A 15 5.13 -0.28 5.78
N ARG A 16 5.36 0.55 6.82
CA ARG A 16 6.44 1.55 6.81
C ARG A 16 7.82 0.92 6.82
N VAL A 17 7.93 -0.34 7.26
CA VAL A 17 9.17 -1.11 7.26
C VAL A 17 9.07 -2.19 6.16
N PRO A 18 10.05 -2.28 5.25
CA PRO A 18 11.24 -1.44 5.12
C PRO A 18 10.93 -0.02 4.61
N PRO A 19 11.79 0.99 4.88
CA PRO A 19 11.57 2.39 4.47
C PRO A 19 11.31 2.57 2.96
N GLY A 20 11.80 1.64 2.14
CA GLY A 20 11.57 1.61 0.69
C GLY A 20 10.10 1.41 0.27
N ASN A 21 9.23 0.97 1.19
CA ASN A 21 7.80 0.89 0.92
C ASN A 21 7.17 2.28 0.77
N ARG A 22 7.74 3.31 1.42
CA ARG A 22 7.24 4.70 1.34
C ARG A 22 5.73 4.79 1.53
N LEU A 23 5.22 4.09 2.54
CA LEU A 23 3.80 4.04 2.86
C LEU A 23 3.25 5.45 3.09
N HIS A 24 2.20 5.79 2.37
CA HIS A 24 1.44 7.03 2.57
C HIS A 24 -0.05 6.79 2.26
N LYS A 25 -0.89 7.60 2.89
CA LYS A 25 -2.33 7.62 2.62
C LYS A 25 -2.58 8.49 1.39
N LEU A 26 -3.45 8.04 0.50
CA LEU A 26 -3.89 8.77 -0.68
C LEU A 26 -4.99 9.78 -0.29
N SER A 27 -5.12 10.82 -1.10
CA SER A 27 -6.09 11.92 -0.95
C SER A 27 -6.80 12.20 -2.28
N GLY A 28 -7.83 13.06 -2.26
CA GLY A 28 -8.65 13.36 -3.44
C GLY A 28 -9.57 12.19 -3.79
N ASP A 29 -9.65 11.82 -5.06
CA ASP A 29 -10.55 10.76 -5.55
C ASP A 29 -10.24 9.36 -4.97
N ARG A 30 -9.08 9.19 -4.34
CA ARG A 30 -8.64 7.94 -3.68
C ARG A 30 -8.49 8.10 -2.17
N GLU A 31 -9.14 9.09 -1.58
CA GLU A 31 -9.12 9.29 -0.15
C GLU A 31 -9.53 8.00 0.61
N GLY A 32 -8.76 7.66 1.64
CA GLY A 32 -8.97 6.44 2.42
C GLY A 32 -8.11 5.24 1.99
N GLN A 33 -7.53 5.27 0.79
CA GLN A 33 -6.58 4.25 0.34
C GLN A 33 -5.15 4.53 0.84
N TYR A 34 -4.34 3.48 0.85
CA TYR A 34 -2.92 3.50 1.13
C TYR A 34 -2.14 3.11 -0.11
N SER A 35 -0.92 3.62 -0.23
CA SER A 35 0.00 3.28 -1.32
C SER A 35 1.37 2.87 -0.79
N ILE A 36 1.94 1.81 -1.37
CA ILE A 36 3.34 1.42 -1.18
C ILE A 36 4.09 1.33 -2.50
N SER A 37 5.38 1.66 -2.47
CA SER A 37 6.27 1.64 -3.64
C SER A 37 6.76 0.24 -3.96
N ILE A 38 6.57 -0.22 -5.20
CA ILE A 38 7.21 -1.42 -5.74
C ILE A 38 8.64 -1.08 -6.19
N ASN A 39 8.78 -0.04 -6.99
CA ASN A 39 10.05 0.51 -7.46
C ASN A 39 9.86 1.99 -7.79
N THR A 40 10.69 2.58 -8.66
CA THR A 40 10.53 4.00 -9.05
C THR A 40 9.22 4.27 -9.80
N GLN A 41 8.75 3.32 -10.61
CA GLN A 41 7.60 3.45 -11.52
C GLN A 41 6.29 2.93 -10.93
N TRP A 42 6.33 1.80 -10.22
CA TRP A 42 5.11 1.09 -9.83
C TRP A 42 4.74 1.28 -8.35
N ARG A 43 3.45 1.39 -8.08
CA ARG A 43 2.84 1.49 -6.75
C ARG A 43 1.78 0.41 -6.57
N ILE A 44 1.61 -0.07 -5.33
CA ILE A 44 0.43 -0.87 -4.94
C ILE A 44 -0.47 0.06 -4.15
N CYS A 45 -1.71 0.24 -4.61
CA CYS A 45 -2.74 0.98 -3.89
C CYS A 45 -3.77 -0.01 -3.32
N PHE A 46 -4.25 0.22 -2.10
CA PHE A 46 -5.19 -0.67 -1.43
C PHE A 46 -5.96 0.06 -0.33
N ASN A 47 -7.17 -0.38 -0.05
CA ASN A 47 -7.89 -0.06 1.18
C ASN A 47 -7.41 -0.98 2.29
N PHE A 48 -7.35 -0.50 3.54
CA PHE A 48 -6.99 -1.32 4.68
C PHE A 48 -8.04 -1.18 5.78
N GLU A 49 -8.77 -2.27 6.04
CA GLU A 49 -9.86 -2.31 7.01
C GLU A 49 -9.84 -3.65 7.75
N ASN A 50 -10.14 -3.66 9.05
CA ASN A 50 -10.17 -4.88 9.87
C ASN A 50 -8.93 -5.78 9.71
N ASN A 51 -7.74 -5.20 9.58
CA ASN A 51 -6.45 -5.89 9.38
C ASN A 51 -6.31 -6.63 8.03
N HIS A 52 -7.15 -6.28 7.05
CA HIS A 52 -7.15 -6.89 5.74
C HIS A 52 -7.03 -5.81 4.65
N ALA A 53 -6.30 -6.14 3.58
CA ALA A 53 -6.18 -5.29 2.41
C ALA A 53 -7.28 -5.62 1.37
N PHE A 54 -7.96 -4.58 0.88
CA PHE A 54 -9.01 -4.66 -0.12
C PHE A 54 -8.69 -3.78 -1.33
N ASN A 55 -9.36 -4.04 -2.46
CA ASN A 55 -9.20 -3.29 -3.71
C ASN A 55 -7.72 -3.11 -4.09
N VAL A 56 -6.94 -4.16 -3.94
CA VAL A 56 -5.49 -4.12 -4.17
C VAL A 56 -5.24 -3.98 -5.68
N GLU A 57 -4.66 -2.87 -6.07
CA GLU A 57 -4.34 -2.53 -7.46
C GLU A 57 -2.86 -2.18 -7.62
N ILE A 58 -2.30 -2.43 -8.80
CA ILE A 58 -0.96 -1.96 -9.17
C ILE A 58 -1.14 -0.81 -10.15
N THR A 59 -0.60 0.36 -9.81
CA THR A 59 -0.67 1.55 -10.66
C THR A 59 0.72 2.03 -11.06
N ASP A 60 0.82 2.50 -12.30
CA ASP A 60 1.98 3.24 -12.78
C ASP A 60 1.94 4.66 -12.21
N TYR A 61 3.11 5.24 -11.92
CA TYR A 61 3.28 6.59 -11.40
C TYR A 61 3.80 7.55 -12.50
N HIS A 62 3.40 7.34 -13.76
CA HIS A 62 3.70 8.22 -14.89
C HIS A 62 2.44 8.85 -15.49
#